data_AF-X1NYP5-F1
#
_entry.id   AF-X1NYP5-F1
#
_cell.length_a   1.000
_cell.length_b   1.000
_cell.length_c   1.000
_cell.angle_alpha   90.00
_cell.angle_beta   90.00
_cell.angle_gamma   90.00
#
_symmetry.space_group_name_H-M   'P 1'
#
loop_
_entity.id
_entity.type
_entity.pdbx_description
1 polymer ?
#
loop_
_entity_poly.entity_id
_entity_poly.type
_entity_poly.pdbx_seq_one_letter_code
_entity_poly.pdbx_strand_id
1 'polypeptide(L)' 'MVRDALDTGFDENSFDLVYSIALLHQIPSKKYRLKSLNEVNRILKSEGFLILTVWNLWQKKYM' A
#
# COMPACT_ATOMS: atom_id res chain seq x y z
N MET A 1 -2.63 -18.16 0.54
CA MET A 1 -3.31 -17.49 -0.58
C MET A 1 -2.33 -16.50 -1.20
N VAL A 2 -2.32 -16.35 -2.53
CA VAL A 2 -1.48 -15.39 -3.26
C VAL A 2 -2.42 -14.44 -4.00
N ARG A 3 -2.24 -13.12 -3.85
CA ARG A 3 -3.08 -12.08 -4.47
C ARG A 3 -2.25 -10.85 -4.84
N ASP A 4 -2.82 -9.98 -5.67
CA ASP A 4 -2.20 -8.76 -6.17
C ASP A 4 -2.49 -7.56 -5.24
N ALA A 5 -1.55 -6.64 -5.08
CA ALA A 5 -1.72 -5.46 -4.23
C ALA A 5 -2.68 -4.40 -4.80
N LEU A 6 -3.11 -4.56 -6.06
CA LEU A 6 -4.12 -3.74 -6.74
C LEU A 6 -5.54 -4.30 -6.57
N ASP A 7 -5.67 -5.56 -6.11
CA ASP A 7 -6.93 -6.25 -5.82
C ASP A 7 -6.66 -7.39 -4.83
N THR A 8 -6.93 -7.11 -3.56
CA THR A 8 -6.67 -8.02 -2.45
C THR A 8 -7.78 -9.06 -2.29
N GLY A 9 -8.92 -8.91 -2.99
CA GLY A 9 -10.07 -9.81 -2.86
C GLY A 9 -10.63 -9.96 -1.44
N PHE A 10 -10.30 -9.05 -0.52
CA PHE A 10 -10.92 -8.96 0.80
C PHE A 10 -12.17 -8.09 0.75
N ASP A 11 -13.07 -8.27 1.71
CA ASP A 11 -14.23 -7.39 1.86
C ASP A 11 -13.81 -6.00 2.34
N GLU A 12 -14.68 -5.02 2.15
CA GLU A 12 -14.44 -3.68 2.68
C GLU A 12 -14.45 -3.67 4.21
N ASN A 13 -13.81 -2.67 4.84
CA ASN A 13 -13.83 -2.48 6.30
C ASN A 13 -13.47 -3.73 7.13
N SER A 14 -12.56 -4.56 6.61
CA SER A 14 -12.22 -5.86 7.20
C SER A 14 -11.03 -5.81 8.16
N PHE A 15 -10.14 -4.82 8.02
CA PHE A 15 -8.90 -4.75 8.79
C PHE A 15 -8.79 -3.47 9.61
N ASP A 16 -8.29 -3.61 10.83
CA ASP A 16 -7.92 -2.48 11.71
C ASP A 16 -6.50 -1.95 11.40
N LEU A 17 -5.66 -2.77 10.75
CA LEU A 17 -4.25 -2.45 10.51
C LEU A 17 -3.73 -3.13 9.25
N VAL A 18 -3.07 -2.37 8.37
CA VAL A 18 -2.39 -2.88 7.16
C VAL A 18 -0.93 -2.42 7.17
N TYR A 19 -0.02 -3.35 6.88
CA TYR A 19 1.40 -3.08 6.68
C TYR A 19 1.75 -3.13 5.19
N SER A 20 2.31 -2.05 4.65
CA SER A 20 2.87 -2.01 3.30
C SER A 20 4.36 -1.69 3.39
N ILE A 21 5.18 -2.73 3.34
CA ILE A 21 6.63 -2.65 3.59
C ILE A 21 7.38 -2.84 2.29
N ALA A 22 8.10 -1.80 1.87
CA ALA A 22 8.92 -1.81 0.66
C ALA A 22 8.21 -2.27 -0.64
N LEU A 23 6.88 -2.13 -0.70
CA LEU A 23 6.04 -2.57 -1.82
C LEU A 23 5.76 -1.44 -2.81
N LEU A 24 5.28 -0.29 -2.31
CA LEU A 24 4.64 0.74 -3.14
C LEU A 24 5.56 1.31 -4.24
N HIS A 25 6.87 1.36 -4.02
CA HIS A 25 7.83 1.91 -4.98
C HIS A 25 8.18 0.92 -6.12
N GLN A 26 7.82 -0.37 -5.97
CA GLN A 26 7.95 -1.36 -7.04
C GLN A 26 6.78 -1.28 -8.04
N ILE A 27 5.64 -0.71 -7.62
CA ILE A 27 4.45 -0.57 -8.46
C ILE A 27 4.67 0.56 -9.49
N PRO A 28 4.59 0.26 -10.80
CA PRO A 28 4.90 1.23 -11.84
C PRO A 28 3.81 2.30 -11.94
N SER A 29 4.17 3.48 -12.45
CA SER A 29 3.26 4.63 -12.67
C SER A 29 2.60 5.19 -11.41
N LYS A 30 2.12 6.45 -11.48
CA LYS A 30 1.33 7.05 -10.40
C LYS A 30 -0.06 6.38 -10.29
N LYS A 31 -0.63 5.98 -11.44
CA LYS A 31 -1.96 5.38 -11.55
C LYS A 31 -2.09 4.10 -10.72
N TYR A 32 -1.16 3.15 -10.87
CA TYR A 32 -1.25 1.88 -10.16
C TYR A 32 -0.89 2.01 -8.67
N ARG A 33 0.04 2.90 -8.32
CA ARG A 33 0.31 3.22 -6.90
C ARG A 33 -0.92 3.76 -6.17
N LEU A 34 -1.65 4.68 -6.81
CA LEU A 34 -2.93 5.17 -6.26
C LEU A 34 -3.99 4.06 -6.19
N LYS A 35 -4.06 3.19 -7.21
CA LYS A 35 -4.97 2.04 -7.17
C LYS A 35 -4.68 1.11 -5.98
N SER A 36 -3.41 0.81 -5.71
CA SER A 36 -3.02 0.01 -4.53
C SER A 36 -3.40 0.68 -3.21
N LEU A 37 -3.16 1.99 -3.08
CA LEU A 37 -3.54 2.74 -1.87
C LEU A 37 -5.06 2.81 -1.68
N ASN A 38 -5.83 2.97 -2.77
CA ASN A 38 -7.28 2.94 -2.72
C ASN A 38 -7.81 1.55 -2.29
N GLU A 39 -7.16 0.48 -2.76
CA GLU A 39 -7.50 -0.87 -2.35
C GLU A 39 -7.22 -1.09 -0.85
N VAL A 40 -6.09 -0.58 -0.34
CA VAL A 40 -5.81 -0.58 1.11
C VAL A 40 -6.88 0.22 1.87
N ASN A 41 -7.26 1.39 1.38
CA ASN A 41 -8.31 2.21 2.01
C ASN A 41 -9.66 1.50 2.03
N ARG A 42 -10.00 0.75 0.96
CA ARG A 42 -11.25 0.00 0.88
C ARG A 42 -11.34 -1.08 1.96
N ILE A 43 -10.25 -1.80 2.20
CA ILE A 43 -10.24 -2.93 3.15
C ILE A 43 -10.00 -2.48 4.60
N LEU A 44 -9.50 -1.27 4.82
CA LEU A 44 -9.38 -0.68 6.16
C LEU A 44 -10.74 -0.22 6.67
N LYS A 45 -10.96 -0.35 7.97
CA LYS A 45 -12.07 0.30 8.69
C LYS A 45 -11.83 1.81 8.79
N SER A 46 -12.88 2.58 9.10
CA SER A 46 -12.81 4.06 9.28
C SER A 46 -11.66 4.53 10.17
N GLU A 47 -11.36 3.80 11.25
CA GLU A 47 -10.29 4.12 12.21
C GLU A 47 -9.08 3.19 12.08
N GLY A 48 -8.98 2.47 10.96
CA GLY A 48 -7.89 1.57 10.68
C GLY A 48 -6.62 2.31 10.26
N PHE A 49 -5.47 1.72 10.55
CA PHE A 49 -4.18 2.33 10.25
C PHE A 49 -3.46 1.64 9.09
N LEU A 50 -2.80 2.44 8.25
CA LEU A 50 -1.81 1.97 7.30
C LEU A 50 -0.41 2.35 7.81
N ILE A 51 0.44 1.35 8.00
CA ILE A 51 1.89 1.55 8.20
C ILE A 51 2.60 1.32 6.87
N LEU A 52 3.05 2.41 6.26
CA LEU A 52 3.70 2.41 4.95
C LEU A 52 5.19 2.73 5.07
N THR A 53 6.04 1.88 4.53
CA THR A 53 7.48 2.16 4.36
C THR A 53 7.88 2.01 2.90
N VAL A 54 8.62 2.98 2.37
CA VAL A 54 9.09 3.03 0.98
C VAL A 54 10.55 3.46 0.93
N TRP A 55 11.22 3.17 -0.18
CA TRP A 55 12.57 3.67 -0.39
C TRP A 55 12.56 5.20 -0.54
N ASN A 56 13.49 5.85 0.15
CA ASN A 56 13.81 7.24 -0.11
C ASN A 56 14.83 7.31 -1.25
N LEU A 57 14.39 7.69 -2.45
CA LEU A 57 15.29 7.85 -3.60
C LEU A 57 16.24 9.05 -3.47
N TRP A 58 16.00 9.94 -2.50
CA TRP A 58 16.76 11.19 -2.29
C TRP A 58 17.66 11.10 -1.06
N GLN A 59 18.43 10.01 -0.96
CA GLN A 59 19.39 9.84 0.13
C GLN A 59 20.66 10.65 -0.16
N LYS A 60 20.86 11.76 0.58
CA LYS A 60 22.05 12.63 0.46
C LYS A 60 23.39 11.89 0.53
N LYS A 61 23.44 10.74 1.21
CA LYS A 61 24.65 9.91 1.30
C LYS A 61 25.06 9.29 -0.05
N TYR A 62 24.11 9.11 -0.96
CA TYR A 62 24.27 8.42 -2.24
C TYR A 62 23.91 9.31 -3.45
N MET A 63 23.78 10.62 -3.23
CA MET A 63 23.72 11.66 -4.26
C MET A 63 25.08 12.33 -4.38
#